data_AF-A0A7X6ZDG5-F1
#
_entry.id   AF-A0A7X6ZDG5-F1
#
_cell.length_a   1.000
_cell.length_b   1.000
_cell.length_c   1.000
_cell.angle_alpha   90.00
_cell.angle_beta   90.00
_cell.angle_gamma   90.00
#
_symmetry.space_group_name_H-M   'P 1'
#
loop_
_entity.id
_entity.type
_entity.pdbx_description
1 polymer ?
#
loop_
_entity_poly.entity_id
_entity_poly.type
_entity_poly.pdbx_seq_one_letter_code
_entity_poly.pdbx_strand_id
1 'polypeptide(L)'
;MNKKQTAGIGFFQKYLTVWVVLCMAAGVLIGKFLPAVPDFLGQFEYANVSIPTAILIWVMIYPMMMKVDFQSIKNVGKNPKGLYVTWTANWLIKPFT
;
A
#
# COMPACT_ATOMS: atom_id res chain seq x y z
N MET A 1 3.22 8.86 33.07
CA MET A 1 1.95 9.53 32.75
C MET A 1 1.65 9.31 31.27
N ASN A 2 0.83 8.29 30.96
CA ASN A 2 0.47 7.95 29.58
C ASN A 2 -0.68 8.89 29.15
N LYS A 3 -0.34 10.03 28.54
CA LYS A 3 -1.35 10.90 27.92
C LYS A 3 -1.94 10.12 26.76
N LYS A 4 -3.07 9.44 27.00
CA LYS A 4 -4.00 9.05 25.94
C LYS A 4 -4.40 10.33 25.22
N GLN A 5 -3.66 10.65 24.15
CA GLN A 5 -4.13 11.58 23.15
C GLN A 5 -5.38 10.94 22.56
N THR A 6 -6.54 11.37 23.03
CA THR A 6 -7.75 11.44 22.22
C THR A 6 -7.49 12.46 21.11
N ALA A 7 -6.50 12.17 20.26
CA ALA A 7 -6.22 12.95 19.08
C ALA A 7 -7.39 12.65 18.14
N GLY A 8 -8.32 13.60 18.04
CA GLY A 8 -9.17 13.67 16.86
C GLY A 8 -8.30 13.58 15.61
N ILE A 9 -8.87 13.04 14.51
CA ILE A 9 -8.21 12.82 13.23
C ILE A 9 -7.24 13.99 12.95
N GLY A 10 -5.93 13.69 12.89
CA GLY A 10 -4.90 14.71 12.70
C GLY A 10 -5.10 15.46 11.38
N PHE A 11 -4.64 16.69 11.27
CA PHE A 11 -4.78 17.51 10.05
C PHE A 11 -4.35 16.76 8.78
N PHE A 12 -3.22 16.03 8.85
CA PHE A 12 -2.74 15.19 7.75
C PHE A 12 -3.69 14.05 7.39
N GLN A 13 -4.23 13.33 8.38
CA GLN A 13 -5.19 12.25 8.16
C GLN A 13 -6.51 12.77 7.59
N LYS A 14 -6.97 13.95 8.05
CA LYS A 14 -8.21 14.58 7.59
C LYS A 14 -8.13 14.99 6.12
N TYR A 15 -6.98 15.50 5.67
CA TYR A 15 -6.76 15.95 4.29
C TYR A 15 -5.94 14.95 3.46
N LEU A 16 -5.85 13.68 3.88
CA LEU A 16 -4.99 12.67 3.25
C LEU A 16 -5.31 12.50 1.76
N THR A 17 -6.60 12.51 1.39
CA THR A 17 -7.03 12.44 -0.01
C THR A 17 -6.49 13.61 -0.84
N VAL A 18 -6.52 14.83 -0.31
CA VAL A 18 -5.99 16.03 -1.00
C VAL A 18 -4.48 15.91 -1.18
N TRP A 19 -3.76 15.49 -0.13
CA TRP A 19 -2.32 15.26 -0.20
C TRP A 19 -1.95 14.18 -1.22
N VAL A 20 -2.69 13.07 -1.27
CA VAL A 20 -2.48 11.99 -2.25
C VAL A 20 -2.66 12.52 -3.68
N VAL A 21 -3.72 13.27 -3.94
CA VAL A 21 -3.97 13.86 -5.28
C VAL A 21 -2.86 14.86 -5.65
N LEU A 22 -2.41 15.68 -4.70
CA LEU A 22 -1.31 16.62 -4.91
C LEU A 22 -0.01 15.87 -5.24
N CYS A 23 0.33 14.82 -4.49
CA CYS A 23 1.49 13.98 -4.75
C CYS A 23 1.41 13.28 -6.12
N MET A 24 0.24 12.79 -6.53
CA MET A 24 0.02 12.22 -7.86
C MET A 24 0.27 13.25 -8.96
N ALA A 25 -0.34 14.44 -8.85
CA ALA A 25 -0.16 15.50 -9.83
C ALA A 25 1.31 15.95 -9.93
N ALA A 26 1.97 16.14 -8.80
CA ALA A 26 3.39 16.47 -8.74
C ALA A 26 4.24 15.36 -9.38
N GLY A 27 3.98 14.10 -9.08
CA GLY A 27 4.70 12.95 -9.67
C GLY A 27 4.55 12.88 -11.18
N VAL A 28 3.35 13.11 -11.71
CA VAL A 28 3.09 13.14 -13.17
C VAL A 28 3.82 14.31 -13.83
N LEU A 29 3.79 15.51 -13.22
CA LEU A 29 4.51 16.67 -13.74
C LEU A 29 6.02 16.42 -13.75
N ILE A 30 6.57 15.87 -12.66
CA ILE A 30 8.00 15.54 -12.58
C ILE A 30 8.37 14.50 -13.64
N GLY A 31 7.59 13.42 -13.78
CA GLY A 31 7.85 12.41 -14.81
C GLY A 31 7.78 12.95 -16.24
N LYS A 32 6.91 13.94 -16.50
CA LYS A 32 6.77 14.56 -17.82
C LYS A 32 7.86 15.60 -18.13
N PHE A 33 8.20 16.46 -17.17
CA PHE A 33 9.14 17.57 -17.38
C PHE A 33 10.60 17.18 -17.11
N LEU A 34 10.84 16.14 -16.30
CA LEU A 34 12.18 15.64 -15.99
C LEU A 34 12.32 14.13 -16.29
N PRO A 35 12.49 13.78 -17.60
CA PRO A 35 12.99 12.52 -18.14
C PRO A 35 13.80 11.64 -17.24
N ALA A 36 14.85 12.32 -16.78
CA ALA A 36 15.97 11.76 -16.08
C ALA A 36 15.55 11.01 -14.81
N VAL A 37 14.52 11.45 -14.08
CA VAL A 37 14.14 10.80 -12.81
C VAL A 37 13.63 9.38 -13.03
N PRO A 38 12.59 9.12 -13.86
CA PRO A 38 12.19 7.76 -14.20
C PRO A 38 13.28 7.02 -14.98
N ASP A 39 14.05 7.67 -15.85
CA ASP A 39 15.15 7.00 -16.59
C ASP A 39 16.26 6.50 -15.66
N PHE A 40 16.67 7.28 -14.65
CA PHE A 40 17.63 6.88 -13.63
C PHE A 40 17.09 5.75 -12.76
N LEU A 41 15.79 5.77 -12.41
CA LEU A 41 15.16 4.66 -11.68
C LEU A 41 15.01 3.40 -12.55
N GLY A 42 14.81 3.58 -13.86
CA GLY A 42 14.77 2.54 -14.88
C GLY A 42 16.14 1.89 -15.13
N GLN A 43 17.26 2.58 -14.87
CA GLN A 43 18.58 1.95 -14.87
C GLN A 43 18.75 0.91 -13.75
N PHE A 44 17.98 1.05 -12.67
CA PHE A 44 17.89 0.05 -11.59
C PHE A 44 16.72 -0.92 -11.80
N GLU A 45 16.19 -0.99 -13.01
CA GLU A 45 15.15 -1.93 -13.39
C GLU A 45 15.76 -3.28 -13.75
N TYR A 46 15.31 -4.31 -13.06
CA TYR A 46 15.65 -5.69 -13.38
C TYR A 46 14.35 -6.43 -13.69
N ALA A 47 14.20 -6.90 -14.92
CA ALA A 47 13.02 -7.65 -15.38
C ALA A 47 11.68 -6.89 -15.23
N ASN A 48 11.60 -5.63 -15.69
CA ASN A 48 10.41 -4.77 -15.62
C ASN A 48 10.00 -4.33 -14.20
N VAL A 49 10.87 -4.53 -13.20
CA VAL A 49 10.63 -4.12 -11.81
C VAL A 49 11.75 -3.22 -11.34
N SER A 50 11.43 -1.95 -11.06
CA SER A 50 12.39 -1.00 -10.50
C SER A 50 12.67 -1.38 -9.05
N ILE A 51 13.94 -1.70 -8.73
CA ILE A 51 14.37 -2.06 -7.37
C ILE A 51 13.94 -1.01 -6.32
N PRO A 52 14.07 0.31 -6.57
CA PRO A 52 13.62 1.32 -5.63
C PRO A 52 12.12 1.22 -5.31
N THR A 53 11.29 1.00 -6.33
CA THR A 53 9.84 0.82 -6.18
C THR A 53 9.52 -0.45 -5.38
N ALA A 54 10.23 -1.54 -5.64
CA ALA A 54 10.07 -2.79 -4.88
C ALA A 54 10.37 -2.60 -3.39
N ILE A 55 11.45 -1.87 -3.05
CA ILE A 55 11.80 -1.55 -1.66
C ILE A 55 10.68 -0.70 -1.01
N LEU A 56 10.18 0.33 -1.71
CA LEU A 56 9.09 1.17 -1.19
C LEU A 56 7.83 0.36 -0.89
N ILE A 57 7.43 -0.54 -1.79
CA ILE A 57 6.29 -1.43 -1.58
C ILE A 57 6.56 -2.37 -0.39
N TRP A 58 7.76 -2.94 -0.30
CA TRP A 58 8.13 -3.83 0.82
C TRP A 58 8.04 -3.12 2.17
N VAL A 59 8.54 -1.88 2.26
CA VAL A 59 8.44 -1.03 3.46
C VAL A 59 6.98 -0.75 3.84
N MET A 60 6.06 -0.66 2.87
CA MET A 60 4.62 -0.52 3.16
C MET A 60 3.96 -1.83 3.64
N ILE A 61 4.35 -2.97 3.07
CA ILE A 61 3.77 -4.28 3.39
C ILE A 61 4.25 -4.78 4.76
N TYR A 62 5.53 -4.60 5.07
CA TYR A 62 6.17 -5.08 6.30
C TYR A 62 5.42 -4.69 7.61
N PRO A 63 5.04 -3.42 7.85
CA PRO A 63 4.33 -3.03 9.07
C PRO A 63 2.92 -3.61 9.14
N MET A 64 2.28 -3.91 8.01
CA MET A 64 0.98 -4.60 8.01
C MET A 64 1.15 -6.06 8.42
N MET A 65 2.18 -6.74 7.91
CA MET A 65 2.49 -8.13 8.29
C MET A 65 2.82 -8.28 9.78
N MET A 66 3.57 -7.35 10.37
CA MET A 66 3.90 -7.38 11.80
C MET A 66 2.67 -7.23 12.72
N LYS A 67 1.57 -6.67 12.21
CA LYS A 67 0.31 -6.54 12.96
C LYS A 67 -0.57 -7.78 12.92
N VAL A 68 -0.18 -8.81 12.15
CA VAL A 68 -0.96 -10.04 12.02
C VAL A 68 -0.80 -10.90 13.27
N ASP A 69 -1.93 -11.24 13.89
CA ASP A 69 -1.97 -12.15 15.03
C ASP A 69 -2.06 -13.62 14.54
N PHE A 70 -1.01 -14.38 14.84
CA PHE A 70 -0.92 -15.81 14.49
C PHE A 70 -2.00 -16.68 15.17
N GLN A 71 -2.50 -16.27 16.33
CA GLN A 71 -3.58 -16.99 17.02
C GLN A 71 -4.91 -16.87 16.25
N SER A 72 -5.15 -15.70 15.66
CA SER A 72 -6.30 -15.46 14.78
C SER A 72 -6.22 -16.32 13.51
N ILE A 73 -5.03 -16.51 12.92
CA ILE A 73 -4.84 -17.38 11.74
C ILE A 73 -5.29 -18.83 12.03
N LYS A 74 -4.92 -19.38 13.20
CA LYS A 74 -5.30 -20.74 13.59
C LYS A 74 -6.82 -20.90 13.76
N ASN A 75 -7.51 -19.87 14.24
CA ASN A 75 -8.97 -19.90 14.42
C ASN A 75 -9.73 -19.78 13.10
N VAL A 76 -9.17 -19.08 12.11
CA VAL A 76 -9.79 -18.91 10.79
C VAL A 76 -9.93 -20.25 10.05
N GLY A 77 -9.03 -21.21 10.29
CA GLY A 77 -9.15 -22.57 9.76
C GLY A 77 -10.41 -23.33 10.20
N LYS A 78 -11.06 -22.93 11.30
CA LYS A 78 -12.31 -23.55 11.78
C LYS A 78 -13.53 -23.13 10.97
N ASN A 79 -13.50 -21.96 10.32
CA ASN A 79 -14.62 -21.43 9.53
C ASN A 79 -14.12 -20.73 8.25
N PRO A 80 -13.67 -21.48 7.24
CA PRO A 80 -13.01 -20.90 6.07
C PRO A 80 -13.98 -20.30 5.04
N LYS A 81 -15.30 -20.47 5.19
CA LYS A 81 -16.31 -20.02 4.21
C LYS A 81 -16.17 -18.53 3.87
N GLY A 82 -15.96 -17.68 4.87
CA GLY A 82 -15.79 -16.23 4.66
C GLY A 82 -14.50 -15.88 3.91
N LEU A 83 -13.42 -16.62 4.16
CA LEU A 83 -12.16 -16.47 3.42
C LEU A 83 -12.34 -16.85 1.95
N TYR A 84 -13.00 -17.97 1.65
CA TYR A 84 -13.21 -18.40 0.26
C TYR A 84 -14.02 -17.38 -0.54
N VAL A 85 -15.09 -16.84 0.05
CA VAL A 85 -15.89 -15.79 -0.61
C VAL A 85 -15.04 -14.54 -0.85
N THR A 86 -14.27 -14.10 0.14
CA THR A 86 -13.42 -12.91 0.02
C THR A 86 -12.30 -13.12 -1.01
N TRP A 87 -11.65 -14.28 -1.00
CA TRP A 87 -10.59 -14.64 -1.93
C TRP A 87 -11.12 -14.73 -3.36
N THR A 88 -12.28 -15.39 -3.56
CA THR A 88 -12.93 -15.48 -4.87
C THR A 88 -13.35 -14.10 -5.36
N ALA A 89 -13.97 -13.28 -4.51
CA ALA A 89 -14.33 -11.92 -4.91
C ALA A 89 -13.11 -11.05 -5.25
N ASN A 90 -12.06 -11.13 -4.43
CA ASN A 90 -10.86 -10.29 -4.60
C ASN A 90 -10.00 -10.72 -5.79
N TRP A 91 -9.86 -12.02 -6.04
CA TRP A 91 -8.96 -12.56 -7.06
C TRP A 91 -9.65 -13.06 -8.32
N LEU A 92 -10.92 -13.51 -8.25
CA LEU A 92 -11.66 -14.05 -9.41
C LEU A 92 -12.68 -13.06 -9.97
N ILE A 93 -13.25 -12.17 -9.17
CA ILE A 93 -14.26 -11.21 -9.66
C ILE A 93 -13.61 -9.87 -10.02
N LYS A 94 -12.82 -9.31 -9.08
CA LYS A 94 -12.19 -7.99 -9.23
C LYS A 94 -11.32 -7.81 -10.49
N PRO A 95 -10.55 -8.79 -11.01
CA PRO A 95 -9.79 -8.56 -12.24
C PRO A 95 -10.64 -8.53 -13.52
N PHE A 96 -11.90 -8.96 -13.46
CA PHE A 96 -12.82 -8.98 -14.60
C PHE A 96 -13.95 -7.96 -14.48
N THR A 97 -13.99 -7.18 -13.40
CA THR A 97 -14.95 -6.09 -13.16
C THR A 97 -14.21 -4.77 -13.15
#